data_AF-A0A317U635-F1
#
_entry.id   AF-A0A317U635-F1
#
_cell.length_a   1.000
_cell.length_b   1.000
_cell.length_c   1.000
_cell.angle_alpha   90.00
_cell.angle_beta   90.00
_cell.angle_gamma   90.00
#
_symmetry.space_group_name_H-M   'P 1'
#
loop_
_entity.id
_entity.type
_entity.pdbx_description
1 polymer ?
#
loop_
_entity_poly.entity_id
_entity_poly.type
_entity_poly.pdbx_seq_one_letter_code
_entity_poly.pdbx_strand_id
1 'polypeptide(L)'
;MYSNIYLPRFFSTSLEIDIQRKLSDRETLNWDQTRYQALLNLKKHLSRMMTSLAQLKQITGAAQIESMCSLIELSMQKAISDPSFNSVQFSNALNNKFSQLKDEIEEYKKLQKCFSGCNLFANSIVASVGALGVVLFGAAAATGPLGIALLGLGMAILSALVFAAAAYSVYVDARFLGDKQLENLETGINFLNNYPNVSFLLDEHPTGSTLCCI
;
A
#
# COMPACT_ATOMS: atom_id res chain seq x y z
N MET A 1 1.12 -23.20 -13.21
CA MET A 1 0.71 -21.99 -13.95
C MET A 1 0.79 -20.86 -12.97
N TYR A 2 1.81 -20.00 -12.99
CA TYR A 2 2.05 -19.11 -11.86
C TYR A 2 2.57 -17.74 -12.32
N SER A 3 1.67 -16.90 -12.80
CA SER A 3 1.79 -15.45 -12.70
C SER A 3 0.59 -14.97 -11.89
N ASN A 4 0.77 -14.78 -10.59
CA ASN A 4 -0.27 -14.15 -9.80
C ASN A 4 -0.26 -12.66 -10.13
N ILE A 5 -1.41 -12.17 -10.63
CA ILE A 5 -1.62 -10.75 -10.90
C ILE A 5 -2.33 -10.16 -9.69
N TYR A 6 -1.68 -9.18 -9.07
CA TYR A 6 -2.21 -8.40 -7.97
C TYR A 6 -2.90 -7.15 -8.52
N LEU A 7 -3.95 -6.70 -7.82
CA LEU A 7 -4.63 -5.44 -8.15
C LEU A 7 -4.47 -4.45 -7.00
N PRO A 8 -4.27 -3.16 -7.31
CA PRO A 8 -4.22 -2.13 -6.29
C PRO A 8 -5.57 -1.99 -5.60
N ARG A 9 -5.55 -1.47 -4.38
CA ARG A 9 -6.76 -1.06 -3.69
C ARG A 9 -7.24 0.25 -4.31
N PHE A 10 -8.29 0.18 -5.12
CA PHE A 10 -8.84 1.35 -5.81
C PHE A 10 -9.67 2.27 -4.91
N PHE A 11 -10.21 1.75 -3.80
CA PHE A 11 -11.14 2.48 -2.93
C PHE A 11 -10.54 2.74 -1.56
N SER A 12 -10.80 3.93 -1.04
CA SER A 12 -10.45 4.32 0.34
C SER A 12 -11.31 3.57 1.34
N THR A 13 -10.77 3.31 2.54
CA THR A 13 -11.55 2.73 3.64
C THR A 13 -12.46 3.77 4.29
N SER A 14 -13.48 3.32 5.02
CA SER A 14 -14.35 4.20 5.82
C SER A 14 -13.55 5.13 6.73
N LEU A 15 -12.53 4.60 7.41
CA LEU A 15 -11.64 5.39 8.27
C LEU A 15 -10.82 6.44 7.52
N GLU A 16 -10.35 6.15 6.30
CA GLU A 16 -9.65 7.15 5.49
C GLU A 16 -10.57 8.28 5.05
N ILE A 17 -11.85 7.97 4.81
CA ILE A 17 -12.88 8.98 4.52
C ILE A 17 -13.18 9.79 5.79
N ASP A 18 -13.31 9.14 6.95
CA ASP A 18 -13.62 9.79 8.23
C ASP A 18 -12.50 10.72 8.70
N ILE A 19 -11.23 10.30 8.60
CA ILE A 19 -10.09 11.16 8.94
C ILE A 19 -9.96 12.33 7.96
N GLN A 20 -10.24 12.12 6.66
CA GLN A 20 -10.26 13.20 5.67
C GLN A 20 -11.37 14.22 5.98
N ARG A 21 -12.55 13.74 6.39
CA ARG A 21 -13.65 14.60 6.83
C ARG A 21 -13.23 15.39 8.05
N LYS A 22 -12.62 14.75 9.06
CA LYS A 22 -12.13 15.41 10.26
C LYS A 22 -11.07 16.47 9.96
N LEU A 23 -10.11 16.18 9.09
CA LEU A 23 -9.07 17.12 8.65
C LEU A 23 -9.60 18.36 7.91
N SER A 24 -10.80 18.24 7.33
CA SER A 24 -11.46 19.33 6.61
C SER A 24 -12.47 20.08 7.48
N ASP A 25 -12.69 19.63 8.72
CA ASP A 25 -13.65 20.24 9.64
C ASP A 25 -13.13 21.57 10.18
N ARG A 26 -14.05 22.53 10.38
CA ARG A 26 -13.70 23.89 10.80
C ARG A 26 -13.08 23.92 12.19
N GLU A 27 -13.48 23.03 13.10
CA GLU A 27 -12.86 22.92 14.42
C GLU A 27 -11.40 22.46 14.27
N THR A 28 -11.18 21.40 13.52
CA THR A 28 -9.85 20.80 13.29
C THR A 28 -8.89 21.75 12.58
N LEU A 29 -9.37 22.56 11.63
CA LEU A 29 -8.56 23.55 10.93
C LEU A 29 -8.05 24.68 11.84
N ASN A 30 -8.71 24.90 13.00
CA ASN A 30 -8.29 25.87 14.00
C ASN A 30 -7.41 25.26 15.10
N TRP A 31 -7.04 23.98 15.00
CA TRP A 31 -6.11 23.36 15.95
C TRP A 31 -4.70 23.93 15.82
N ASP A 32 -3.88 23.69 16.84
CA ASP A 32 -2.46 23.98 16.76
C ASP A 32 -1.79 23.15 15.65
N GLN A 33 -0.73 23.70 15.08
CA GLN A 33 -0.01 23.10 13.95
C GLN A 33 0.47 21.68 14.26
N THR A 34 0.97 21.45 15.48
CA THR A 34 1.52 20.14 15.90
C THR A 34 0.42 19.08 15.92
N ARG A 35 -0.74 19.38 16.51
CA ARG A 35 -1.89 18.48 16.58
C ARG A 35 -2.50 18.23 15.21
N TYR A 36 -2.56 19.25 14.35
CA TYR A 36 -3.02 19.08 12.97
C TYR A 36 -2.08 18.19 12.15
N GLN A 37 -0.76 18.42 12.27
CA GLN A 37 0.26 17.58 11.62
C GLN A 37 0.24 16.15 12.13
N ALA A 38 0.01 15.93 13.43
CA ALA A 38 -0.15 14.60 14.00
C ALA A 38 -1.33 13.86 13.34
N LEU A 39 -2.47 14.52 13.13
CA LEU A 39 -3.63 13.93 12.45
C LEU A 39 -3.36 13.65 10.95
N LEU A 40 -2.63 14.52 10.25
CA LEU A 40 -2.19 14.29 8.87
C LEU A 40 -1.28 13.07 8.77
N ASN A 41 -0.31 12.95 9.68
CA ASN A 41 0.60 11.81 9.73
C ASN A 41 -0.15 10.53 10.12
N LEU A 42 -1.13 10.60 11.01
CA LEU A 42 -2.01 9.48 11.35
C LEU A 42 -2.72 8.95 10.09
N LYS A 43 -3.28 9.82 9.25
CA LYS A 43 -3.87 9.44 7.96
C LYS A 43 -2.86 8.75 7.04
N LYS A 44 -1.64 9.32 6.94
CA LYS A 44 -0.57 8.76 6.10
C LYS A 44 -0.17 7.36 6.56
N HIS A 45 0.02 7.15 7.86
CA HIS A 45 0.34 5.84 8.43
C HIS A 45 -0.80 4.84 8.27
N LEU A 46 -2.05 5.25 8.54
CA LEU A 46 -3.24 4.42 8.31
C LEU A 46 -3.27 3.89 6.87
N SER A 47 -3.13 4.78 5.89
CA SER A 47 -3.19 4.39 4.48
C SER A 47 -2.09 3.41 4.07
N ARG A 48 -0.86 3.66 4.53
CA ARG A 48 0.29 2.78 4.30
C ARG A 48 0.11 1.41 4.96
N MET A 49 -0.39 1.36 6.20
CA MET A 49 -0.65 0.11 6.91
C MET A 49 -1.73 -0.71 6.20
N MET A 50 -2.87 -0.09 5.87
CA MET A 50 -3.98 -0.78 5.22
C MET A 50 -3.60 -1.30 3.82
N THR A 51 -2.82 -0.54 3.05
CA THR A 51 -2.30 -1.02 1.77
C THR A 51 -1.31 -2.17 1.95
N SER A 52 -0.44 -2.10 2.95
CA SER A 52 0.55 -3.16 3.22
C SER A 52 -0.14 -4.45 3.69
N LEU A 53 -1.19 -4.36 4.52
CA LEU A 53 -2.01 -5.51 4.92
C LEU A 53 -2.80 -6.10 3.75
N ALA A 54 -3.38 -5.28 2.89
CA ALA A 54 -4.06 -5.77 1.69
C ALA A 54 -3.11 -6.52 0.75
N GLN A 55 -1.89 -6.00 0.57
CA GLN A 55 -0.85 -6.67 -0.21
C GLN A 55 -0.42 -7.99 0.42
N LEU A 56 -0.15 -8.01 1.74
CA LEU A 56 0.18 -9.24 2.45
C LEU A 56 -0.96 -10.27 2.33
N LYS A 57 -2.22 -9.84 2.41
CA LYS A 57 -3.40 -10.73 2.26
C LYS A 57 -3.43 -11.39 0.89
N GLN A 58 -3.16 -10.61 -0.16
CA GLN A 58 -3.13 -11.11 -1.54
C GLN A 58 -2.01 -12.13 -1.77
N ILE A 59 -0.89 -12.03 -1.02
CA ILE A 59 0.26 -12.93 -1.16
C ILE A 59 0.09 -14.17 -0.30
N THR A 60 -0.15 -14.00 1.01
CA THR A 60 -0.05 -15.09 1.98
C THR A 60 -1.40 -15.72 2.34
N GLY A 61 -2.49 -14.97 2.20
CA GLY A 61 -3.82 -15.42 2.65
C GLY A 61 -3.92 -15.63 4.17
N ALA A 62 -2.97 -15.12 4.97
CA ALA A 62 -2.93 -15.34 6.41
C ALA A 62 -4.17 -14.75 7.11
N ALA A 63 -4.85 -15.56 7.93
CA ALA A 63 -6.08 -15.15 8.64
C ALA A 63 -5.82 -14.04 9.66
N GLN A 64 -4.59 -13.97 10.17
CA GLN A 64 -4.13 -13.06 11.20
C GLN A 64 -4.13 -11.62 10.67
N ILE A 65 -4.05 -11.44 9.35
CA ILE A 65 -4.15 -10.14 8.68
C ILE A 65 -5.51 -9.49 8.96
N GLU A 66 -6.61 -10.24 8.96
CA GLU A 66 -7.94 -9.68 9.25
C GLU A 66 -8.06 -9.24 10.71
N SER A 67 -7.49 -10.02 11.61
CA SER A 67 -7.44 -9.66 13.04
C SER A 67 -6.60 -8.40 13.27
N MET A 68 -5.50 -8.24 12.54
CA MET A 68 -4.64 -7.07 12.59
C MET A 68 -5.34 -5.84 12.01
N CYS A 69 -6.00 -5.97 10.85
CA CYS A 69 -6.83 -4.92 10.27
C CYS A 69 -7.85 -4.42 11.29
N SER A 70 -8.63 -5.33 11.87
CA SER A 70 -9.69 -4.97 12.82
C SER A 70 -9.14 -4.22 14.05
N LEU A 71 -7.97 -4.62 14.55
CA LEU A 71 -7.33 -3.97 15.69
C LEU A 71 -6.79 -2.57 15.34
N ILE A 72 -6.18 -2.41 14.17
CA ILE A 72 -5.74 -1.10 13.66
C ILE A 72 -6.95 -0.20 13.45
N GLU A 73 -8.03 -0.71 12.84
CA GLU A 73 -9.25 0.06 12.60
C GLU A 73 -9.87 0.56 13.91
N LEU A 74 -10.00 -0.32 14.91
CA LEU A 74 -10.53 0.04 16.23
C LEU A 74 -9.68 1.09 16.93
N SER A 75 -8.36 0.90 16.95
CA SER A 75 -7.43 1.81 17.63
C SER A 75 -7.37 3.18 16.94
N MET A 76 -7.40 3.20 15.61
CA MET A 76 -7.45 4.42 14.80
C MET A 76 -8.79 5.15 14.96
N GLN A 77 -9.91 4.44 14.98
CA GLN A 77 -11.22 5.05 15.20
C GLN A 77 -11.27 5.77 16.56
N LYS A 78 -10.70 5.16 17.60
CA LYS A 78 -10.58 5.78 18.92
C LYS A 78 -9.61 6.97 18.92
N ALA A 79 -8.46 6.87 18.26
CA ALA A 79 -7.52 7.99 18.12
C ALA A 79 -8.13 9.19 17.37
N ILE A 80 -9.05 8.93 16.44
CA ILE A 80 -9.78 9.97 15.70
C ILE A 80 -10.93 10.52 16.54
N SER A 81 -11.68 9.69 17.27
CA SER A 81 -12.94 10.12 17.89
C SER A 81 -12.78 10.67 19.31
N ASP A 82 -11.74 10.24 20.03
CA ASP A 82 -11.54 10.55 21.44
C ASP A 82 -10.40 11.57 21.64
N PRO A 83 -10.69 12.79 22.13
CA PRO A 83 -9.67 13.77 22.50
C PRO A 83 -8.71 13.31 23.60
N SER A 84 -9.11 12.31 24.39
CA SER A 84 -8.37 11.74 25.52
C SER A 84 -7.73 10.38 25.20
N PHE A 85 -7.57 10.06 23.91
CA PHE A 85 -7.00 8.80 23.46
C PHE A 85 -5.70 8.43 24.20
N ASN A 86 -5.72 7.27 24.84
CA ASN A 86 -4.56 6.70 25.53
C ASN A 86 -4.00 5.52 24.73
N SER A 87 -2.85 5.73 24.09
CA SER A 87 -2.18 4.75 23.25
C SER A 87 -1.76 3.48 24.00
N VAL A 88 -1.50 3.58 25.31
CA VAL A 88 -1.07 2.46 26.17
C VAL A 88 -2.11 1.33 26.19
N GLN A 89 -3.40 1.67 26.08
CA GLN A 89 -4.48 0.68 26.07
C GLN A 89 -4.41 -0.28 24.86
N PHE A 90 -3.91 0.20 23.72
CA PHE A 90 -3.84 -0.59 22.48
C PHE A 90 -2.43 -1.10 22.19
N SER A 91 -1.40 -0.49 22.78
CA SER A 91 0.00 -0.76 22.42
C SER A 91 0.39 -2.23 22.59
N ASN A 92 0.07 -2.85 23.73
CA ASN A 92 0.39 -4.26 23.97
C ASN A 92 -0.34 -5.18 22.98
N ALA A 93 -1.63 -4.92 22.71
CA ALA A 93 -2.41 -5.73 21.79
C ALA A 93 -1.86 -5.60 20.35
N LEU A 94 -1.54 -4.39 19.91
CA LEU A 94 -0.97 -4.11 18.59
C LEU A 94 0.39 -4.75 18.41
N ASN A 95 1.30 -4.57 19.37
CA ASN A 95 2.65 -5.13 19.31
C ASN A 95 2.61 -6.65 19.33
N ASN A 96 1.82 -7.26 20.21
CA ASN A 96 1.70 -8.72 20.27
C ASN A 96 1.10 -9.31 18.99
N LYS A 97 0.07 -8.67 18.43
CA LYS A 97 -0.54 -9.11 17.17
C LYS A 97 0.39 -8.92 15.98
N PHE A 98 1.17 -7.84 15.98
CA PHE A 98 2.17 -7.61 14.96
C PHE A 98 3.30 -8.63 15.02
N SER A 99 3.82 -8.95 16.21
CA SER A 99 4.82 -10.02 16.37
C SER A 99 4.28 -11.36 15.88
N GLN A 100 3.02 -11.70 16.25
CA GLN A 100 2.37 -12.91 15.77
C GLN A 100 2.26 -12.95 14.23
N LEU A 101 1.83 -11.84 13.61
CA LEU A 101 1.73 -11.72 12.16
C LEU A 101 3.12 -11.83 11.50
N LYS A 102 4.14 -11.19 12.08
CA LYS A 102 5.50 -11.20 11.58
C LYS A 102 6.05 -12.63 11.53
N ASP A 103 5.91 -13.38 12.62
CA ASP A 103 6.38 -14.78 12.70
C ASP A 103 5.72 -15.66 11.63
N GLU A 104 4.42 -15.52 11.43
CA GLU A 104 3.68 -16.28 10.40
C GLU A 104 4.11 -15.91 8.98
N ILE A 105 4.32 -14.62 8.70
CA ILE A 105 4.79 -14.17 7.38
C ILE A 105 6.23 -14.65 7.13
N GLU A 106 7.09 -14.66 8.15
CA GLU A 106 8.45 -15.20 8.06
C GLU A 106 8.45 -16.71 7.79
N GLU A 107 7.57 -17.47 8.44
CA GLU A 107 7.39 -18.90 8.18
C GLU A 107 6.93 -19.14 6.74
N TYR A 108 5.92 -18.39 6.29
CA TYR A 108 5.43 -18.45 4.91
C TYR A 108 6.54 -18.16 3.90
N LYS A 109 7.36 -17.14 4.16
CA LYS A 109 8.49 -16.77 3.30
C LYS A 109 9.52 -17.87 3.18
N LYS A 110 9.85 -18.58 4.26
CA LYS A 110 10.80 -19.70 4.20
C LYS A 110 10.36 -20.77 3.21
N LEU A 111 9.06 -21.03 3.15
CA LEU A 111 8.48 -22.03 2.24
C LEU A 111 8.28 -21.49 0.80
N GLN A 112 7.96 -20.21 0.65
CA GLN A 112 7.48 -19.66 -0.62
C GLN A 112 8.39 -18.63 -1.32
N LYS A 113 9.61 -18.39 -0.82
CA LYS A 113 10.54 -17.41 -1.42
C LYS A 113 10.83 -17.68 -2.90
N CYS A 114 10.99 -18.95 -3.27
CA CYS A 114 11.22 -19.35 -4.65
C CYS A 114 10.02 -19.02 -5.55
N PHE A 115 8.79 -19.28 -5.08
CA PHE A 115 7.57 -19.00 -5.83
C PHE A 115 7.34 -17.50 -6.04
N SER A 116 7.61 -16.67 -5.03
CA SER A 116 7.53 -15.20 -5.18
C SER A 116 8.60 -14.68 -6.16
N GLY A 117 9.81 -15.24 -6.16
CA GLY A 117 10.82 -14.93 -7.17
C GLY A 117 10.41 -15.32 -8.60
N CYS A 118 9.81 -16.49 -8.77
CA CYS A 118 9.26 -16.92 -10.06
C CYS A 118 8.10 -16.02 -10.53
N ASN A 119 7.20 -15.62 -9.63
CA ASN A 119 6.11 -14.68 -9.93
C ASN A 119 6.66 -13.32 -10.36
N LEU A 120 7.66 -12.79 -9.66
CA LEU A 120 8.32 -11.54 -10.02
C LEU A 120 8.92 -11.61 -11.42
N PHE A 121 9.63 -12.70 -11.74
CA PHE A 121 10.21 -12.89 -13.07
C PHE A 121 9.14 -13.01 -14.16
N ALA A 122 8.11 -13.83 -13.95
CA ALA A 122 7.02 -14.01 -14.90
C ALA A 122 6.26 -12.68 -15.14
N ASN A 123 5.91 -11.96 -14.08
CA ASN A 123 5.24 -10.66 -14.16
C ASN A 123 6.13 -9.59 -14.83
N SER A 124 7.46 -9.66 -14.68
CA SER A 124 8.38 -8.76 -15.38
C SER A 124 8.39 -9.00 -16.89
N ILE A 125 8.30 -10.27 -17.33
CA ILE A 125 8.15 -10.60 -18.75
C ILE A 125 6.80 -10.08 -19.27
N VAL A 126 5.70 -10.35 -18.55
CA VAL A 126 4.36 -9.88 -18.95
C VAL A 126 4.32 -8.34 -19.03
N ALA A 127 4.93 -7.64 -18.08
CA ALA A 127 5.05 -6.18 -18.10
C ALA A 127 5.82 -5.71 -19.35
N SER A 128 6.97 -6.33 -19.64
CA SER A 128 7.78 -5.98 -20.81
C SER A 128 7.01 -6.18 -22.13
N VAL A 129 6.29 -7.29 -22.26
CA VAL A 129 5.43 -7.56 -23.42
C VAL A 129 4.29 -6.56 -23.51
N GLY A 130 3.66 -6.20 -22.39
CA GLY A 130 2.62 -5.17 -22.34
C GLY A 130 3.14 -3.80 -22.79
N ALA A 131 4.32 -3.39 -22.31
CA ALA A 131 4.96 -2.13 -22.71
C ALA A 131 5.28 -2.11 -24.22
N LEU A 132 5.83 -3.20 -24.76
CA LEU A 132 6.05 -3.35 -26.20
C LEU A 132 4.74 -3.28 -26.99
N GLY A 133 3.67 -3.91 -26.48
CA GLY A 133 2.33 -3.83 -27.07
C GLY A 133 1.82 -2.39 -27.16
N VAL A 134 1.97 -1.59 -26.10
CA VAL A 134 1.60 -0.16 -26.11
C VAL A 134 2.33 0.59 -27.22
N VAL A 135 3.63 0.38 -27.37
CA VAL A 135 4.45 1.06 -28.39
C VAL A 135 4.04 0.61 -29.80
N LEU A 136 3.95 -0.69 -30.04
CA LEU A 136 3.68 -1.25 -31.37
C LEU A 136 2.24 -0.94 -31.84
N PHE A 137 1.25 -1.16 -30.97
CA PHE A 137 -0.15 -0.87 -31.31
C PHE A 137 -0.46 0.63 -31.31
N GLY A 138 0.22 1.42 -30.48
CA GLY A 138 0.15 2.87 -30.51
C GLY A 138 0.70 3.46 -31.82
N ALA A 139 1.83 2.91 -32.32
CA ALA A 139 2.36 3.28 -33.64
C ALA A 139 1.36 2.93 -34.76
N ALA A 140 0.78 1.72 -34.74
CA ALA A 140 -0.25 1.31 -35.70
C ALA A 140 -1.51 2.21 -35.65
N ALA A 141 -1.87 2.71 -34.46
CA ALA A 141 -2.96 3.67 -34.29
C ALA A 141 -2.67 5.02 -34.96
N ALA A 142 -1.41 5.46 -34.95
CA ALA A 142 -0.99 6.76 -35.48
C ALA A 142 -0.75 6.76 -37.00
N THR A 143 -0.31 5.64 -37.57
CA THR A 143 0.12 5.57 -38.98
C THR A 143 -0.78 4.72 -39.88
N GLY A 144 -1.75 4.00 -39.31
CA GLY A 144 -2.60 3.06 -40.04
C GLY A 144 -3.84 3.70 -40.68
N PRO A 145 -4.45 3.05 -41.69
CA PRO A 145 -5.79 3.40 -42.17
C PRO A 145 -6.83 3.33 -41.03
N LEU A 146 -7.91 4.12 -41.10
CA LEU A 146 -8.86 4.32 -39.98
C LEU A 146 -9.30 3.03 -39.25
N GLY A 147 -9.60 1.95 -39.98
CA GLY A 147 -10.00 0.67 -39.38
C GLY A 147 -8.87 -0.01 -38.58
N ILE A 148 -7.64 0.03 -39.10
CA ILE A 148 -6.45 -0.46 -38.40
C ILE A 148 -6.08 0.48 -37.26
N ALA A 149 -6.31 1.78 -37.42
CA ALA A 149 -6.03 2.77 -36.39
C ALA A 149 -6.90 2.56 -35.14
N LEU A 150 -8.20 2.33 -35.34
CA LEU A 150 -9.16 2.00 -34.26
C LEU A 150 -8.79 0.69 -33.56
N LEU A 151 -8.43 -0.34 -34.32
CA LEU A 151 -8.00 -1.62 -33.76
C LEU A 151 -6.68 -1.48 -32.98
N GLY A 152 -5.72 -0.72 -33.52
CA GLY A 152 -4.46 -0.39 -32.85
C GLY A 152 -4.70 0.35 -31.53
N LEU A 153 -5.61 1.33 -31.50
CA LEU A 153 -5.96 2.04 -30.29
C LEU A 153 -6.55 1.11 -29.22
N GLY A 154 -7.48 0.23 -29.60
CA GLY A 154 -8.06 -0.75 -28.69
C GLY A 154 -7.01 -1.70 -28.11
N MET A 155 -6.11 -2.21 -28.95
CA MET A 155 -5.02 -3.09 -28.52
C MET A 155 -3.97 -2.39 -27.68
N ALA A 156 -3.70 -1.10 -27.92
CA ALA A 156 -2.80 -0.29 -27.11
C ALA A 156 -3.37 -0.09 -25.70
N ILE A 157 -4.69 0.17 -25.57
CA ILE A 157 -5.36 0.29 -24.26
C ILE A 157 -5.30 -1.04 -23.50
N LEU A 158 -5.62 -2.15 -24.16
CA LEU A 158 -5.52 -3.48 -23.53
C LEU A 158 -4.08 -3.79 -23.08
N SER A 159 -3.09 -3.47 -23.91
CA SER A 159 -1.68 -3.65 -23.58
C SER A 159 -1.25 -2.79 -22.39
N ALA A 160 -1.76 -1.55 -22.29
CA ALA A 160 -1.50 -0.66 -21.17
C ALA A 160 -2.10 -1.21 -19.86
N LEU A 161 -3.31 -1.79 -19.91
CA LEU A 161 -3.94 -2.42 -18.75
C LEU A 161 -3.13 -3.63 -18.26
N VAL A 162 -2.69 -4.49 -19.19
CA VAL A 162 -1.84 -5.65 -18.86
C VAL A 162 -0.51 -5.19 -18.28
N PHE A 163 0.12 -4.20 -18.90
CA PHE A 163 1.36 -3.61 -18.40
C PHE A 163 1.19 -3.08 -16.97
N ALA A 164 0.16 -2.26 -16.72
CA ALA A 164 -0.08 -1.68 -15.41
C ALA A 164 -0.33 -2.74 -14.33
N ALA A 165 -1.12 -3.78 -14.63
CA ALA A 165 -1.40 -4.87 -13.71
C ALA A 165 -0.14 -5.70 -13.40
N ALA A 166 0.64 -6.04 -14.43
CA ALA A 166 1.86 -6.81 -14.28
C ALA A 166 2.96 -6.01 -13.54
N ALA A 167 3.14 -4.73 -13.87
CA ALA A 167 4.08 -3.84 -13.20
C ALA A 167 3.71 -3.63 -11.72
N TYR A 168 2.42 -3.45 -11.42
CA TYR A 168 1.95 -3.41 -10.03
C TYR A 168 2.24 -4.73 -9.30
N SER A 169 2.10 -5.86 -9.99
CA SER A 169 2.38 -7.17 -9.40
C SER A 169 3.87 -7.35 -9.07
N VAL A 170 4.76 -6.95 -9.99
CA VAL A 170 6.21 -6.90 -9.75
C VAL A 170 6.54 -6.03 -8.54
N TYR A 171 5.92 -4.85 -8.44
CA TYR A 171 6.10 -3.95 -7.30
C TYR A 171 5.70 -4.61 -5.96
N VAL A 172 4.55 -5.31 -5.92
CA VAL A 172 4.06 -6.01 -4.73
C VAL A 172 5.01 -7.14 -4.32
N ASP A 173 5.44 -7.98 -5.27
CA ASP A 173 6.38 -9.08 -5.04
C ASP A 173 7.75 -8.56 -4.55
N ALA A 174 8.28 -7.51 -5.20
CA ALA A 174 9.55 -6.91 -4.79
C ALA A 174 9.50 -6.37 -3.36
N ARG A 175 8.41 -5.70 -2.99
CA ARG A 175 8.21 -5.23 -1.60
C ARG A 175 8.11 -6.40 -0.63
N PHE A 176 7.43 -7.48 -1.02
CA PHE A 176 7.30 -8.66 -0.17
C PHE A 176 8.65 -9.31 0.07
N LEU A 177 9.46 -9.51 -0.97
CA LEU A 177 10.82 -10.04 -0.83
C LEU A 177 11.72 -9.14 0.03
N GLY A 178 11.51 -7.82 -0.01
CA GLY A 178 12.25 -6.83 0.76
C GLY A 178 11.65 -6.42 2.11
N ASP A 179 10.67 -7.16 2.64
CA ASP A 179 10.03 -6.91 3.95
C ASP A 179 9.35 -5.54 4.12
N LYS A 180 9.15 -4.79 3.03
CA LYS A 180 8.64 -3.41 3.08
C LYS A 180 7.19 -3.29 3.53
N GLN A 181 6.39 -4.34 3.48
CA GLN A 181 5.04 -4.35 4.04
C GLN A 181 5.07 -4.43 5.56
N LEU A 182 5.96 -5.25 6.13
CA LEU A 182 6.10 -5.42 7.58
C LEU A 182 6.73 -4.18 8.23
N GLU A 183 7.76 -3.59 7.59
CA GLU A 183 8.39 -2.34 8.03
C GLU A 183 7.38 -1.18 8.09
N ASN A 184 6.49 -1.07 7.10
CA ASN A 184 5.44 -0.05 7.10
C ASN A 184 4.42 -0.25 8.23
N LEU A 185 4.13 -1.51 8.59
CA LEU A 185 3.26 -1.83 9.71
C LEU A 185 3.93 -1.49 11.03
N GLU A 186 5.18 -1.90 11.22
CA GLU A 186 5.97 -1.56 12.42
C GLU A 186 6.04 -0.05 12.64
N THR A 187 6.37 0.70 11.59
CA THR A 187 6.46 2.17 11.65
C THR A 187 5.10 2.79 12.00
N GLY A 188 4.01 2.30 11.41
CA GLY A 188 2.66 2.80 11.70
C GLY A 188 2.16 2.46 13.10
N ILE A 189 2.49 1.28 13.62
CA ILE A 189 2.20 0.88 15.00
C ILE A 189 3.01 1.72 15.98
N ASN A 190 4.30 1.92 15.72
CA ASN A 190 5.16 2.77 16.53
C ASN A 190 4.65 4.21 16.57
N PHE A 191 4.16 4.73 15.44
CA PHE A 191 3.49 6.04 15.41
C PHE A 191 2.24 6.05 16.29
N LEU A 192 1.36 5.05 16.15
CA LEU A 192 0.11 4.97 16.90
C LEU A 192 0.34 4.79 18.41
N ASN A 193 1.39 4.06 18.80
CA ASN A 193 1.81 3.88 20.18
C ASN A 193 2.24 5.19 20.87
N ASN A 194 2.70 6.17 20.09
CA ASN A 194 3.15 7.47 20.59
C ASN A 194 2.15 8.60 20.31
N TYR A 195 1.08 8.35 19.56
CA TYR A 195 0.06 9.35 19.25
C TYR A 195 -0.74 9.77 20.49
N PRO A 196 -1.05 11.07 20.68
CA PRO A 196 -0.74 12.22 19.81
C PRO A 196 0.62 12.90 20.09
N ASN A 197 1.40 12.39 21.04
CA ASN A 197 2.70 12.95 21.45
C ASN A 197 3.83 12.54 20.47
N VAL A 198 3.74 13.00 19.23
CA VAL A 198 4.67 12.66 18.13
C VAL A 198 5.87 13.60 18.01
N SER A 199 6.19 14.35 19.07
CA SER A 199 7.30 15.32 19.12
C SER A 199 8.67 14.74 18.72
N PHE A 200 8.83 13.42 18.79
CA PHE A 200 10.06 12.68 18.47
C PHE A 200 10.07 12.00 17.08
N LEU A 201 8.95 11.98 16.34
CA LEU A 201 8.82 11.26 15.06
C LEU A 201 8.70 12.19 13.83
N LEU A 202 8.77 13.51 14.04
CA LEU A 202 8.70 14.53 12.98
C LEU A 202 10.04 14.78 12.26
N ASP A 203 11.12 14.13 12.69
CA ASP A 203 12.47 14.25 12.09
C ASP A 203 12.74 13.30 10.92
N GLU A 204 11.73 12.56 10.41
CA GLU A 204 11.81 12.01 9.06
C GLU A 204 11.54 13.12 8.03
N HIS A 205 12.54 13.99 7.87
CA HIS A 205 12.68 14.86 6.70
C HIS A 205 12.53 14.01 5.43
N PRO A 206 11.76 14.45 4.42
CA PRO A 206 11.76 13.78 3.13
C PRO A 206 13.14 13.98 2.51
N THR A 207 13.96 12.92 2.51
CA THR A 207 15.04 12.83 1.53
C THR A 207 14.39 12.72 0.16
N GLY A 208 14.23 13.89 -0.47
CA GLY A 208 14.31 14.00 -1.91
C GLY A 208 15.67 13.49 -2.38
N SER A 209 15.75 13.24 -3.69
CA SER A 209 16.75 12.49 -4.47
C SER A 209 16.41 10.99 -4.53
N THR A 210 16.10 10.39 -5.68
CA THR A 210 16.44 10.76 -7.06
C THR A 210 15.44 10.11 -8.01
N LEU A 211 15.18 10.81 -9.12
CA LEU A 211 14.81 10.26 -10.42
C LEU A 211 15.13 8.77 -10.57
N CYS A 212 14.10 7.96 -10.80
CA CYS A 212 14.20 6.83 -11.72
C CYS A 212 13.21 7.06 -12.84
N CYS A 213 13.55 7.99 -13.72
CA CYS A 213 13.38 7.75 -15.14
C CYS A 213 14.57 6.88 -15.56
N ILE A 214 14.30 5.65 -15.99
CA ILE A 214 14.85 4.92 -17.15
C ILE A 214 13.84 3.82 -17.45
#